data_AF-A0A955FG86-F1
#
_entry.id   AF-A0A955FG86-F1
#
_cell.length_a   1.000
_cell.length_b   1.000
_cell.length_c   1.000
_cell.angle_alpha   90.00
_cell.angle_beta   90.00
_cell.angle_gamma   90.00
#
_symmetry.space_group_name_H-M   'P 1'
#
loop_
_entity.id
_entity.type
_entity.pdbx_description
1 polymer ?
#
loop_
_entity_poly.entity_id
_entity_poly.type
_entity_poly.pdbx_seq_one_letter_code
_entity_poly.pdbx_strand_id
1 'polypeptide(L)'
;MEFTNTLKSTALQIIKLTEQLSERTHTWNQEDSAPERGYTDRAGFVIYDDIELFADVYVASNDATEGKLRTRLAWSPKEEEQDSFTIITLDFKSDVTKTKQLVDNSDALNQKDIINLLNDNETTPDLIHVSLESNMSSDGKNSGKRYEYTANEIPSMTEDDKTDFIKTLSQAYDFTVGKLT
;
A
#
# COMPACT_ATOMS: atom_id res chain seq x y z
N MET A 1 -18.09 5.63 -8.35
CA MET A 1 -17.19 5.26 -9.46
C MET A 1 -15.88 6.04 -9.38
N GLU A 2 -15.92 7.35 -9.11
CA GLU A 2 -14.73 8.18 -8.92
C GLU A 2 -13.81 7.72 -7.78
N PHE A 3 -14.36 7.41 -6.59
CA PHE A 3 -13.57 6.97 -5.44
C PHE A 3 -12.66 5.76 -5.73
N THR A 4 -13.25 4.64 -6.19
CA THR A 4 -12.48 3.43 -6.55
C THR A 4 -11.45 3.70 -7.64
N ASN A 5 -11.78 4.52 -8.64
CA ASN A 5 -10.83 4.87 -9.70
C ASN A 5 -9.63 5.65 -9.15
N THR A 6 -9.86 6.57 -8.21
CA THR A 6 -8.78 7.31 -7.54
C THR A 6 -7.89 6.39 -6.71
N LEU A 7 -8.47 5.43 -5.97
CA LEU A 7 -7.70 4.42 -5.24
C LEU A 7 -6.81 3.60 -6.18
N LYS A 8 -7.38 3.07 -7.27
CA LYS A 8 -6.61 2.31 -8.27
C LYS A 8 -5.53 3.17 -8.93
N SER A 9 -5.84 4.42 -9.26
CA SER A 9 -4.87 5.36 -9.83
C SER A 9 -3.69 5.63 -8.88
N THR A 10 -3.97 5.80 -7.58
CA THR A 10 -2.91 6.02 -6.57
C THR A 10 -2.07 4.76 -6.39
N ALA A 11 -2.69 3.58 -6.33
CA ALA A 11 -1.98 2.30 -6.29
C ALA A 11 -1.06 2.11 -7.52
N LEU A 12 -1.53 2.47 -8.73
CA LEU A 12 -0.71 2.46 -9.94
C LEU A 12 0.49 3.41 -9.86
N GLN A 13 0.31 4.59 -9.25
CA GLN A 13 1.41 5.54 -9.03
C GLN A 13 2.44 4.98 -8.05
N ILE A 14 2.01 4.31 -6.98
CA ILE A 14 2.92 3.64 -6.03
C ILE A 14 3.69 2.52 -6.73
N ILE A 15 3.01 1.65 -7.49
CA ILE A 15 3.65 0.56 -8.26
C ILE A 15 4.76 1.09 -9.19
N LYS A 16 4.47 2.16 -9.94
CA LYS A 16 5.46 2.77 -10.84
C LYS A 16 6.63 3.41 -10.09
N LEU A 17 6.35 4.03 -8.95
CA LEU A 17 7.40 4.61 -8.11
C LEU A 17 8.31 3.53 -7.54
N THR A 18 7.74 2.41 -7.11
CA THR A 18 8.49 1.21 -6.69
C THR A 18 9.42 0.71 -7.79
N GLU A 19 8.92 0.61 -9.03
CA GLU A 19 9.72 0.22 -10.20
C GLU A 19 10.88 1.20 -10.47
N GLN A 20 10.63 2.51 -10.38
CA GLN A 20 11.65 3.53 -10.62
C GLN A 20 12.75 3.55 -9.55
N LEU A 21 12.39 3.24 -8.30
CA LEU A 21 13.34 3.29 -7.19
C LEU A 21 14.07 1.96 -6.98
N SER A 22 13.48 0.82 -7.34
CA SER A 22 14.15 -0.49 -7.21
C SER A 22 15.46 -0.57 -7.99
N GLU A 23 15.58 0.17 -9.10
CA GLU A 23 16.83 0.30 -9.86
C GLU A 23 17.94 1.07 -9.12
N ARG A 24 17.60 1.78 -8.03
CA ARG A 24 18.45 2.78 -7.36
C ARG A 24 18.72 2.49 -5.89
N THR A 25 18.08 1.49 -5.30
CA THR A 25 18.07 1.25 -3.84
C THR A 25 18.46 -0.18 -3.48
N HIS A 26 18.85 -0.39 -2.23
CA HIS A 26 18.97 -1.74 -1.68
C HIS A 26 17.57 -2.37 -1.60
N THR A 27 17.31 -3.35 -2.46
CA THR A 27 16.25 -4.33 -2.20
C THR A 27 16.68 -5.10 -0.95
N TRP A 28 15.79 -5.18 0.03
CA TRP A 28 16.11 -5.86 1.29
C TRP A 28 16.48 -7.33 0.99
N ASN A 29 17.69 -7.75 1.36
CA ASN A 29 18.18 -9.10 1.06
C ASN A 29 17.48 -10.11 1.97
N GLN A 30 16.88 -11.11 1.35
CA GLN A 30 15.76 -11.90 1.83
C GLN A 30 16.14 -13.18 2.57
N GLU A 31 17.43 -13.49 2.59
CA GLU A 31 17.96 -14.78 3.07
C GLU A 31 17.76 -15.01 4.59
N ASP A 32 17.42 -13.97 5.36
CA ASP A 32 17.23 -14.04 6.83
C ASP A 32 15.76 -14.12 7.30
N SER A 33 14.78 -14.14 6.38
CA SER A 33 13.35 -14.15 6.71
C SER A 33 12.69 -15.48 6.35
N ALA A 34 12.21 -16.22 7.36
CA ALA A 34 11.60 -17.53 7.19
C ALA A 34 10.41 -17.52 6.19
N PRO A 35 10.32 -18.52 5.28
CA PRO A 35 9.31 -18.56 4.21
C PRO A 35 7.85 -18.52 4.70
N GLU A 36 7.59 -18.95 5.94
CA GLU A 36 6.27 -18.88 6.59
C GLU A 36 5.83 -17.48 7.04
N ARG A 37 6.67 -16.45 6.89
CA ARG A 37 6.37 -15.06 7.32
C ARG A 37 6.09 -14.08 6.18
N GLY A 38 6.22 -14.49 4.90
CA GLY A 38 6.41 -13.55 3.78
C GLY A 38 7.78 -12.88 3.93
N TYR A 39 8.58 -12.60 2.90
CA TYR A 39 8.37 -12.34 1.50
C TYR A 39 9.62 -12.89 0.79
N THR A 40 9.40 -13.67 -0.28
CA THR A 40 10.24 -14.10 -1.44
C THR A 40 10.11 -13.26 -2.73
N ASP A 41 10.99 -12.32 -3.06
CA ASP A 41 10.98 -11.36 -4.18
C ASP A 41 9.65 -10.85 -4.73
N ARG A 42 8.73 -10.45 -3.84
CA ARG A 42 7.42 -10.00 -4.29
C ARG A 42 7.40 -8.52 -4.64
N ALA A 43 7.59 -8.24 -5.92
CA ALA A 43 7.37 -6.95 -6.59
C ALA A 43 7.83 -5.66 -5.86
N GLY A 44 9.08 -5.71 -5.36
CA GLY A 44 9.86 -4.53 -5.04
C GLY A 44 9.53 -3.95 -3.67
N PHE A 45 10.11 -4.51 -2.62
CA PHE A 45 10.23 -3.79 -1.36
C PHE A 45 11.43 -2.86 -1.43
N VAL A 46 11.17 -1.56 -1.32
CA VAL A 46 12.16 -0.50 -1.40
C VAL A 46 12.18 0.24 -0.07
N ILE A 47 13.37 0.33 0.53
CA ILE A 47 13.66 1.31 1.58
C ILE A 47 14.58 2.37 0.98
N TYR A 48 14.14 3.63 1.01
CA TYR A 48 14.94 4.78 0.62
C TYR A 48 14.91 5.80 1.76
N ASP A 49 16.04 6.00 2.44
CA ASP A 49 16.14 6.83 3.64
C ASP A 49 15.08 6.48 4.70
N ASP A 50 14.09 7.34 4.90
CA ASP A 50 12.99 7.23 5.87
C ASP A 50 11.69 6.74 5.21
N ILE A 51 11.77 6.28 3.95
CA ILE A 51 10.64 5.89 3.12
C ILE A 51 10.63 4.38 2.90
N GLU A 52 9.47 3.79 3.12
CA GLU A 52 9.15 2.40 2.80
C GLU A 52 8.08 2.39 1.70
N LEU A 53 8.34 1.68 0.61
CA LEU A 53 7.34 1.45 -0.44
C LEU A 53 7.41 0.05 -1.03
N PHE A 54 6.24 -0.50 -1.34
CA PHE A 54 6.12 -1.78 -2.02
C PHE A 54 4.76 -1.97 -2.67
N ALA A 55 4.70 -2.91 -3.60
CA ALA A 55 3.47 -3.52 -4.09
C ALA A 55 3.60 -5.04 -4.00
N ASP A 56 2.57 -5.73 -3.52
CA ASP A 56 2.59 -7.19 -3.42
C ASP A 56 1.20 -7.80 -3.68
N VAL A 57 1.19 -9.08 -4.01
CA VAL A 57 0.04 -9.97 -4.06
C VAL A 57 0.19 -11.12 -3.06
N TYR A 58 -0.87 -11.45 -2.33
CA TYR A 58 -0.86 -12.55 -1.37
C TYR A 58 -2.23 -13.21 -1.24
N VAL A 59 -2.22 -14.47 -0.79
CA VAL A 59 -3.44 -15.19 -0.38
C VAL A 59 -3.46 -15.20 1.14
N ALA A 60 -4.55 -14.76 1.76
CA ALA A 60 -4.65 -14.73 3.21
C ALA A 60 -4.64 -16.15 3.78
N SER A 61 -3.80 -16.40 4.78
CA SER A 61 -3.59 -17.72 5.39
C SER A 61 -4.84 -18.33 6.02
N ASN A 62 -5.83 -17.50 6.40
CA ASN A 62 -7.08 -17.92 7.03
C ASN A 62 -8.30 -17.80 6.12
N ASP A 63 -8.15 -17.31 4.88
CA ASP A 63 -9.23 -17.15 3.92
C ASP A 63 -8.77 -17.58 2.52
N ALA A 64 -8.99 -18.87 2.23
CA ALA A 64 -8.58 -19.48 0.96
C ALA A 64 -9.46 -19.07 -0.23
N THR A 65 -10.42 -18.16 -0.03
CA THR A 65 -11.42 -17.78 -1.04
C THR A 65 -11.11 -16.46 -1.74
N GLU A 66 -10.19 -15.66 -1.20
CA GLU A 66 -9.86 -14.33 -1.75
C GLU A 66 -8.36 -14.18 -2.00
N GLY A 67 -8.02 -13.59 -3.16
CA GLY A 67 -6.69 -13.05 -3.41
C GLY A 67 -6.60 -11.60 -2.94
N LYS A 68 -5.40 -11.13 -2.60
CA LYS A 68 -5.16 -9.75 -2.19
C LYS A 68 -4.04 -9.13 -3.01
N LEU A 69 -4.18 -7.84 -3.28
CA LEU A 69 -3.13 -6.96 -3.79
C LEU A 69 -2.99 -5.80 -2.80
N ARG A 70 -1.77 -5.48 -2.40
CA ARG A 70 -1.45 -4.37 -1.50
C ARG A 70 -0.45 -3.44 -2.17
N THR A 71 -0.68 -2.14 -2.06
CA THR A 71 0.33 -1.12 -2.32
C THR A 71 0.55 -0.28 -1.08
N ARG A 72 1.81 0.02 -0.75
CA ARG A 72 2.18 0.84 0.39
C ARG A 72 3.20 1.90 0.02
N LEU A 73 3.02 3.09 0.58
CA LEU A 73 3.96 4.20 0.56
C LEU A 73 3.95 4.86 1.93
N ALA A 74 5.06 4.80 2.65
CA ALA A 74 5.18 5.29 4.01
C ALA A 74 6.45 6.11 4.16
N TRP A 75 6.35 7.21 4.90
CA TRP A 75 7.48 7.98 5.41
C TRP A 75 7.38 8.04 6.93
N SER A 76 8.45 7.64 7.59
CA SER A 76 8.61 7.69 9.04
C SER A 76 10.07 8.03 9.37
N PRO A 77 10.34 9.14 10.05
CA PRO A 77 11.71 9.53 10.40
C PRO A 77 12.34 8.56 11.41
N LYS A 78 13.67 8.40 11.34
CA LYS A 78 14.45 7.43 12.13
C LYS A 78 14.70 7.80 13.59
N GLU A 79 14.52 9.05 13.99
CA GLU A 79 14.78 9.51 15.35
C GLU A 79 13.46 9.71 16.11
N GLU A 80 13.17 8.87 17.11
CA GLU A 80 11.98 8.99 17.97
C GLU A 80 12.23 10.06 19.06
N GLU A 81 11.33 11.00 19.36
CA GLU A 81 10.18 10.79 20.26
C GLU A 81 8.94 11.65 19.91
N GLN A 82 8.94 12.46 18.84
CA GLN A 82 7.81 13.36 18.52
C GLN A 82 7.53 13.58 17.04
N ASP A 83 8.12 12.77 16.16
CA ASP A 83 8.01 13.05 14.75
C ASP A 83 6.74 12.48 14.14
N SER A 84 6.14 13.27 13.24
CA SER A 84 4.98 12.85 12.47
C SER A 84 5.36 11.78 11.46
N PHE A 85 4.41 10.92 11.14
CA PHE A 85 4.53 9.92 10.07
C PHE A 85 3.40 10.10 9.05
N THR A 86 3.68 9.68 7.81
CA THR A 86 2.70 9.69 6.73
C THR A 86 2.69 8.30 6.10
N ILE A 87 1.53 7.66 6.05
CA ILE A 87 1.39 6.27 5.55
C ILE A 87 0.19 6.20 4.63
N ILE A 88 0.37 5.57 3.48
CA ILE A 88 -0.69 5.11 2.58
C ILE A 88 -0.59 3.59 2.49
N THR A 89 -1.69 2.90 2.74
CA THR A 89 -1.82 1.46 2.48
C THR A 89 -3.16 1.22 1.79
N LEU A 90 -3.11 0.65 0.59
CA LEU A 90 -4.28 0.36 -0.23
C LEU A 90 -4.30 -1.14 -0.51
N ASP A 91 -5.24 -1.83 0.13
CA ASP A 91 -5.50 -3.24 -0.10
C ASP A 91 -6.70 -3.41 -1.02
N PHE A 92 -6.59 -4.39 -1.91
CA PHE A 92 -7.63 -4.77 -2.84
C PHE A 92 -7.90 -6.26 -2.74
N LYS A 93 -9.18 -6.63 -2.69
CA LYS A 93 -9.65 -7.97 -2.99
C LYS A 93 -9.46 -8.23 -4.48
N SER A 94 -9.03 -9.42 -4.83
CA SER A 94 -8.86 -9.89 -6.20
C SER A 94 -9.21 -11.37 -6.31
N ASP A 95 -9.32 -11.87 -7.54
CA ASP A 95 -9.59 -13.29 -7.76
C ASP A 95 -8.48 -14.16 -7.18
N VAL A 96 -8.88 -15.15 -6.38
CA VAL A 96 -7.94 -16.03 -5.68
C VAL A 96 -7.17 -16.94 -6.63
N THR A 97 -7.75 -17.32 -7.78
CA THR A 97 -7.09 -18.19 -8.75
C THR A 97 -5.98 -17.44 -9.46
N LYS A 98 -6.27 -16.23 -9.95
CA LYS A 98 -5.27 -15.33 -10.58
C LYS A 98 -4.16 -14.98 -9.59
N THR A 99 -4.52 -14.68 -8.34
CA THR A 99 -3.55 -14.37 -7.29
C THR A 99 -2.65 -15.56 -6.96
N LYS A 100 -3.21 -16.77 -6.82
CA LYS A 100 -2.43 -18.00 -6.60
C LYS A 100 -1.46 -18.25 -7.74
N GLN A 101 -1.87 -18.07 -9.00
CA GLN A 101 -0.97 -18.21 -10.15
C GLN A 101 0.23 -17.26 -10.09
N LEU A 102 0.04 -16.05 -9.58
CA LEU A 102 1.12 -15.07 -9.40
C LEU A 102 2.02 -15.43 -8.21
N VAL A 103 1.43 -15.87 -7.09
CA VAL A 103 2.17 -16.29 -5.89
C VAL A 103 2.98 -17.56 -6.14
N ASP A 104 2.40 -18.56 -6.83
CA ASP A 104 3.05 -19.83 -7.16
C ASP A 104 4.23 -19.65 -8.15
N ASN A 105 4.24 -18.53 -8.88
CA ASN A 105 5.33 -18.12 -9.78
C ASN A 105 6.05 -16.87 -9.24
N SER A 106 6.22 -16.76 -7.92
CA SER A 106 6.77 -15.57 -7.25
C SER A 106 8.09 -15.09 -7.85
N ASP A 107 8.97 -16.01 -8.26
CA ASP A 107 10.28 -15.71 -8.85
C ASP A 107 10.19 -14.99 -10.21
N ALA A 108 9.02 -15.02 -10.85
CA ALA A 108 8.75 -14.37 -12.13
C ALA A 108 7.76 -13.18 -12.01
N LEU A 109 7.28 -12.89 -10.79
CA LEU A 109 6.34 -11.81 -10.54
C LEU A 109 7.00 -10.47 -10.87
N ASN A 110 6.36 -9.71 -11.78
CA ASN A 110 6.83 -8.39 -12.15
C ASN A 110 5.72 -7.33 -11.99
N GLN A 111 6.08 -6.05 -12.12
CA GLN A 111 5.14 -4.95 -11.93
C GLN A 111 3.99 -4.96 -12.94
N LYS A 112 4.20 -5.47 -14.16
CA LYS A 112 3.14 -5.60 -15.15
C LYS A 112 2.07 -6.60 -14.71
N ASP A 113 2.46 -7.69 -14.05
CA ASP A 113 1.51 -8.67 -13.52
C ASP A 113 0.64 -8.07 -12.41
N ILE A 114 1.23 -7.28 -11.51
CA ILE A 114 0.48 -6.54 -10.48
C ILE A 114 -0.46 -5.51 -11.10
N ILE A 115 -0.01 -4.76 -12.11
CA ILE A 115 -0.85 -3.79 -12.83
C ILE A 115 -2.02 -4.49 -13.52
N ASN A 116 -1.80 -5.66 -14.11
CA ASN A 116 -2.86 -6.45 -14.75
C ASN A 116 -3.90 -6.88 -13.71
N LEU A 117 -3.46 -7.38 -12.54
CA LEU A 117 -4.37 -7.78 -11.47
C LEU A 117 -5.15 -6.59 -10.90
N LEU A 118 -4.51 -5.44 -10.70
CA LEU A 118 -5.16 -4.22 -10.21
C LEU A 118 -6.25 -3.71 -11.16
N ASN A 119 -5.99 -3.80 -12.47
CA ASN A 119 -6.93 -3.39 -13.51
C ASN A 119 -8.02 -4.42 -13.80
N ASP A 120 -7.97 -5.61 -13.18
CA ASP A 120 -9.06 -6.57 -13.26
C ASP A 120 -10.36 -5.97 -12.72
N ASN A 121 -11.48 -6.27 -13.39
CA ASN A 121 -12.80 -5.82 -12.99
C ASN A 121 -13.25 -6.45 -11.66
N GLU A 122 -12.75 -7.63 -11.35
CA GLU A 122 -13.02 -8.34 -10.08
C GLU A 122 -12.20 -7.74 -8.92
N THR A 123 -11.16 -6.96 -9.23
CA THR A 123 -10.31 -6.33 -8.22
C THR A 123 -10.99 -5.11 -7.63
N THR A 124 -11.32 -5.17 -6.34
CA THR A 124 -12.12 -4.18 -5.61
C THR A 124 -11.42 -3.74 -4.33
N PRO A 125 -11.64 -2.49 -3.87
CA PRO A 125 -11.06 -2.02 -2.60
C PRO A 125 -11.43 -2.92 -1.43
N ASP A 126 -10.48 -3.14 -0.53
CA ASP A 126 -10.67 -3.90 0.70
C ASP A 126 -10.42 -3.03 1.92
N LEU A 127 -9.18 -2.99 2.41
CA LEU A 127 -8.75 -2.11 3.49
C LEU A 127 -7.97 -0.95 2.88
N ILE A 128 -8.44 0.27 3.13
CA ILE A 128 -7.74 1.49 2.75
C ILE A 128 -7.38 2.26 4.01
N HIS A 129 -6.12 2.62 4.12
CA HIS A 129 -5.57 3.34 5.25
C HIS A 129 -4.74 4.51 4.75
N VAL A 130 -5.02 5.70 5.29
CA VAL A 130 -4.16 6.88 5.11
C VAL A 130 -3.93 7.57 6.45
N SER A 131 -2.68 7.87 6.73
CA SER A 131 -2.23 8.78 7.78
C SER A 131 -1.43 9.90 7.11
N LEU A 132 -1.75 11.15 7.44
CA LEU A 132 -1.05 12.34 6.96
C LEU A 132 -0.54 13.12 8.17
N GLU A 133 0.79 13.20 8.28
CA GLU A 133 1.49 13.91 9.35
C GLU A 133 0.95 13.55 10.74
N SER A 134 0.63 12.27 10.92
CA SER A 134 0.05 11.75 12.15
C SER A 134 1.13 11.52 13.19
N ASN A 135 0.85 11.82 14.45
CA ASN A 135 1.69 11.43 15.58
C ASN A 135 0.78 11.14 16.78
N MET A 136 1.22 10.23 17.66
CA MET A 136 0.69 10.08 19.00
C MET A 136 1.69 10.65 19.99
N SER A 137 1.41 11.84 20.48
CA SER A 137 2.23 12.46 21.53
C SER A 137 2.21 11.65 22.82
N SER A 138 3.22 11.85 23.67
CA SER A 138 3.39 11.13 24.94
C SER A 138 2.23 11.33 25.95
N ASP A 139 1.39 12.35 25.75
CA ASP A 139 0.16 12.59 26.54
C ASP A 139 -1.10 11.96 25.92
N GLY A 140 -0.93 11.16 24.85
CA GLY A 140 -2.00 10.44 24.16
C GLY A 140 -2.79 11.28 23.16
N LYS A 141 -2.38 12.52 22.85
CA LYS A 141 -3.03 13.31 21.79
C LYS A 141 -2.54 12.88 20.42
N ASN A 142 -3.50 12.58 19.55
CA ASN A 142 -3.27 12.43 18.11
C ASN A 142 -3.19 13.81 17.45
N SER A 143 -2.13 14.06 16.69
CA SER A 143 -2.07 15.11 15.67
C SER A 143 -2.21 14.51 14.28
N GLY A 144 -2.44 15.36 13.27
CA GLY A 144 -2.55 14.95 11.88
C GLY A 144 -3.94 14.43 11.49
N LYS A 145 -4.02 13.75 10.34
CA LYS A 145 -5.24 13.14 9.81
C LYS A 145 -5.05 11.65 9.64
N ARG A 146 -6.01 10.86 10.12
CA ARG A 146 -6.01 9.40 9.98
C ARG A 146 -7.37 8.91 9.54
N TYR A 147 -7.41 8.15 8.45
CA TYR A 147 -8.59 7.46 7.97
C TYR A 147 -8.27 5.99 7.73
N GLU A 148 -9.21 5.14 8.08
CA GLU A 148 -9.14 3.70 7.84
C GLU A 148 -10.55 3.22 7.53
N TYR A 149 -10.71 2.54 6.39
CA TYR A 149 -11.99 2.00 5.96
C TYR A 149 -11.81 0.60 5.41
N THR A 150 -12.75 -0.28 5.76
CA THR A 150 -12.83 -1.65 5.28
C THR A 150 -13.82 -1.80 4.11
N ALA A 151 -13.83 -2.95 3.46
CA ALA A 151 -14.71 -3.26 2.33
C ALA A 151 -16.20 -3.04 2.66
N ASN A 152 -16.59 -3.23 3.91
CA ASN A 152 -17.97 -3.08 4.37
C ASN A 152 -18.36 -1.61 4.59
N GLU A 153 -17.38 -0.76 4.90
CA GLU A 153 -17.60 0.65 5.20
C GLU A 153 -17.58 1.51 3.94
N ILE A 154 -16.71 1.17 2.97
CA ILE A 154 -16.53 1.92 1.72
C ILE A 154 -17.85 2.19 0.96
N PRO A 155 -18.76 1.21 0.77
CA PRO A 155 -20.03 1.44 0.08
C PRO A 155 -20.96 2.41 0.81
N SER A 156 -20.80 2.53 2.14
CA SER A 156 -21.66 3.33 3.02
C SER A 156 -21.09 4.72 3.31
N MET A 157 -19.88 5.04 2.83
CA MET A 157 -19.27 6.36 2.99
C MET A 157 -20.12 7.44 2.33
N THR A 158 -20.25 8.58 3.01
CA THR A 158 -20.87 9.77 2.43
C THR A 158 -19.95 10.37 1.34
N GLU A 159 -20.51 11.19 0.46
CA GLU A 159 -19.69 11.88 -0.56
C GLU A 159 -18.71 12.87 0.06
N ASP A 160 -19.08 13.49 1.20
CA ASP A 160 -18.18 14.37 1.96
C ASP A 160 -16.99 13.58 2.54
N ASP A 161 -17.24 12.41 3.13
CA ASP A 161 -16.18 11.53 3.64
C ASP A 161 -15.25 11.05 2.53
N LYS A 162 -15.81 10.66 1.37
CA LYS A 162 -15.02 10.27 0.20
C LYS A 162 -14.14 11.42 -0.30
N THR A 163 -14.69 12.63 -0.34
CA THR A 163 -13.98 13.83 -0.79
C THR A 163 -12.83 14.17 0.15
N ASP A 164 -13.07 14.17 1.46
CA ASP A 164 -12.04 14.48 2.45
C ASP A 164 -10.96 13.38 2.53
N PHE A 165 -11.35 12.11 2.37
CA PHE A 165 -10.41 11.00 2.22
C PHE A 165 -9.52 11.18 0.99
N ILE A 166 -10.10 11.40 -0.21
CA ILE A 166 -9.34 11.58 -1.45
C ILE A 166 -8.36 12.76 -1.32
N LYS A 167 -8.82 13.87 -0.73
CA LYS A 167 -7.97 15.02 -0.47
C LYS A 167 -6.78 14.65 0.42
N THR A 168 -7.05 13.94 1.51
CA THR A 168 -6.00 13.49 2.45
C THR A 168 -5.04 12.50 1.79
N LEU A 169 -5.56 11.57 0.99
CA LEU A 169 -4.77 10.62 0.20
C LEU A 169 -3.81 11.33 -0.75
N SER A 170 -4.29 12.31 -1.51
CA SER A 170 -3.46 13.12 -2.42
C SER A 170 -2.37 13.86 -1.65
N GLN A 171 -2.73 14.51 -0.53
CA GLN A 171 -1.78 15.24 0.29
C GLN A 171 -0.71 14.33 0.90
N ALA A 172 -1.09 13.14 1.36
CA ALA A 172 -0.16 12.15 1.89
C ALA A 172 0.80 11.64 0.80
N TYR A 173 0.30 11.40 -0.41
CA TYR A 173 1.12 10.96 -1.53
C TYR A 173 2.15 12.04 -1.90
N ASP A 174 1.68 13.27 -2.11
CA ASP A 174 2.52 14.41 -2.49
C ASP A 174 3.56 14.72 -1.41
N PHE A 175 3.17 14.66 -0.13
CA PHE A 175 4.08 14.84 1.00
C PHE A 175 5.19 13.79 0.99
N THR A 176 4.83 12.50 0.91
CA THR A 176 5.82 11.41 0.97
C THR A 176 6.72 11.40 -0.27
N VAL A 177 6.18 11.64 -1.46
CA VAL A 177 7.00 11.76 -2.68
C VAL A 177 7.93 12.98 -2.62
N GLY A 178 7.49 14.09 -2.02
CA GLY A 178 8.35 15.25 -1.77
C GLY A 178 9.54 14.99 -0.83
N LYS A 179 9.55 13.86 -0.10
CA LYS A 179 10.68 13.42 0.71
C LYS A 179 11.72 12.60 -0.07
N LEU A 180 11.44 12.24 -1.33
CA LEU A 180 12.37 11.49 -2.21
C LEU A 180 13.36 12.38 -2.98
N THR A 181 13.21 13.70 -2.92
CA THR A 181 14.05 14.70 -3.62
C THR A 181 15.09 15.31 -2.70
#